data_AF-A0A4P5WAS3-F1
#
_entry.id   AF-A0A4P5WAS3-F1
#
_cell.length_a   1.000
_cell.length_b   1.000
_cell.length_c   1.000
_cell.angle_alpha   90.00
_cell.angle_beta   90.00
_cell.angle_gamma   90.00
#
_symmetry.space_group_name_H-M   'P 1'
#
loop_
_entity.id
_entity.type
_entity.pdbx_description
1 polymer ?
#
loop_
_entity_poly.entity_id
_entity_poly.type
_entity_poly.pdbx_seq_one_letter_code
_entity_poly.pdbx_strand_id
1 'polypeptide(L)' 'MIAQAQPQKLTELQLELLKMFSYQLNQEQLLDIKNLLANYFANKATEEMDKLWDANNWNNDTMEQWLGEAS' A
#
# COMPACT_ATOMS: atom_id res chain seq x y z
N MET A 1 26.84 18.07 -14.55
CA MET A 1 26.34 16.74 -14.95
C MET A 1 24.84 16.87 -15.17
N ILE A 2 24.33 16.61 -16.37
CA ILE A 2 22.89 16.67 -16.66
C ILE A 2 22.39 15.24 -16.61
N ALA A 3 21.60 14.88 -15.61
CA ALA A 3 20.99 13.56 -15.54
C ALA A 3 20.01 13.42 -16.71
N GLN A 4 20.31 12.50 -17.63
CA GLN A 4 19.38 12.16 -18.70
C GLN A 4 18.26 11.29 -18.10
N ALA A 5 17.03 11.80 -18.07
CA ALA A 5 15.86 11.00 -17.75
C ALA A 5 15.61 10.02 -18.90
N GLN A 6 16.00 8.76 -18.73
CA GLN A 6 15.59 7.71 -19.65
C GLN A 6 14.07 7.46 -19.51
N PRO A 7 13.36 7.17 -20.61
CA PRO A 7 11.93 6.83 -20.53
C PRO A 7 11.80 5.56 -19.69
N GLN A 8 11.23 5.73 -18.50
CA GLN A 8 11.04 4.64 -17.56
C GLN A 8 9.98 3.71 -18.15
N LYS A 9 10.37 2.49 -18.52
CA LYS A 9 9.43 1.47 -18.98
C LYS A 9 8.41 1.25 -17.88
N LEU A 10 7.13 1.26 -18.27
CA LEU A 10 6.04 1.01 -17.33
C LEU A 10 6.19 -0.37 -16.71
N THR A 11 5.87 -0.47 -15.42
CA THR A 11 5.79 -1.76 -14.74
C THR A 11 4.61 -2.57 -15.26
N GLU A 12 4.62 -3.88 -15.03
CA GLU A 12 3.51 -4.76 -15.43
C GLU A 12 2.18 -4.31 -14.80
N LEU A 13 2.20 -3.88 -13.54
CA LEU A 13 1.02 -3.32 -12.87
C LEU A 13 0.52 -2.05 -13.57
N GLN A 14 1.41 -1.14 -13.94
CA GLN A 14 1.03 0.09 -14.65
C GLN A 14 0.41 -0.23 -16.02
N LEU A 15 0.96 -1.21 -16.74
CA LEU A 15 0.40 -1.67 -18.02
C LEU A 15 -0.99 -2.29 -17.84
N GLU A 16 -1.20 -3.08 -16.78
CA GLU A 16 -2.51 -3.69 -16.50
C GLU A 16 -3.57 -2.64 -16.13
N LEU A 17 -3.20 -1.66 -15.30
CA LEU A 17 -4.08 -0.51 -14.98
C LEU A 17 -4.46 0.29 -16.23
N LEU A 18 -3.51 0.48 -17.16
CA LEU A 18 -3.79 1.15 -18.43
C LEU A 18 -4.77 0.37 -19.30
N LYS A 19 -4.68 -0.96 -19.34
CA LYS A 19 -5.70 -1.79 -20.04
C LYS A 19 -7.07 -1.58 -19.43
N MET A 20 -7.16 -1.36 -18.12
CA MET A 20 -8.45 -1.12 -17.48
C MET A 20 -9.12 0.18 -17.92
N PHE A 21 -8.36 1.20 -18.35
CA PHE A 21 -8.91 2.44 -18.90
C PHE A 21 -9.63 2.24 -20.25
N SER A 22 -9.41 1.10 -20.92
CA SER A 22 -10.19 0.73 -22.11
C SER A 22 -11.63 0.37 -21.76
N TYR A 23 -11.90 -0.05 -20.53
CA TYR A 23 -13.25 -0.22 -20.02
C TYR A 23 -13.76 1.16 -19.58
N GLN A 24 -14.87 1.61 -20.16
CA GLN A 24 -15.54 2.84 -19.73
C GLN A 24 -16.20 2.61 -18.38
N LEU A 25 -15.38 2.67 -17.31
CA LEU A 25 -15.84 2.51 -15.95
C LEU A 25 -16.65 3.74 -15.54
N ASN A 26 -17.79 3.50 -14.91
CA ASN A 26 -18.52 4.57 -14.24
C ASN A 26 -17.82 4.93 -12.90
N GLN A 27 -18.28 6.00 -12.25
CA GLN A 27 -17.64 6.47 -11.01
C GLN A 27 -17.70 5.45 -9.87
N GLU A 28 -18.77 4.67 -9.78
CA GLU A 28 -18.96 3.63 -8.77
C GLU A 28 -17.93 2.52 -8.94
N GLN A 29 -17.78 2.00 -10.16
CA GLN A 29 -16.80 0.96 -10.47
C GLN A 29 -15.35 1.42 -10.24
N LEU A 30 -15.05 2.69 -10.57
CA LEU A 30 -13.73 3.26 -10.27
C LEU A 30 -13.48 3.36 -8.75
N LEU A 31 -14.51 3.71 -7.98
CA LEU A 31 -14.43 3.75 -6.53
C LEU A 31 -14.22 2.34 -5.94
N ASP A 32 -14.91 1.33 -6.46
CA ASP A 32 -14.75 -0.06 -6.04
C ASP A 32 -13.32 -0.56 -6.24
N ILE A 33 -12.71 -0.27 -7.38
CA ILE A 33 -11.30 -0.62 -7.66
C ILE A 33 -10.36 0.08 -6.67
N LYS A 34 -10.59 1.36 -6.38
CA LYS A 34 -9.78 2.10 -5.39
C LYS A 34 -9.90 1.48 -4.00
N ASN A 35 -11.12 1.12 -3.58
CA ASN A 35 -11.37 0.48 -2.31
C ASN A 35 -10.71 -0.90 -2.24
N LEU A 36 -10.78 -1.69 -3.32
CA LEU A 36 -10.13 -2.99 -3.39
C LEU A 36 -8.61 -2.88 -3.18
N LEU A 37 -7.96 -1.92 -3.86
CA LEU A 37 -6.52 -1.66 -3.70
C LEU A 37 -6.19 -1.17 -2.30
N ALA A 38 -6.96 -0.23 -1.75
CA ALA A 38 -6.77 0.30 -0.41
C ALA A 38 -6.85 -0.82 0.64
N ASN A 39 -7.89 -1.66 0.56
CA ASN A 39 -8.08 -2.79 1.47
C ASN A 39 -6.95 -3.80 1.36
N TYR A 40 -6.49 -4.12 0.14
CA TYR A 40 -5.36 -5.03 -0.06
C TYR A 40 -4.09 -4.53 0.64
N PHE A 41 -3.73 -3.26 0.45
CA PHE A 41 -2.54 -2.69 1.06
C PHE A 41 -2.66 -2.51 2.57
N ALA A 42 -3.85 -2.15 3.07
CA ALA A 42 -4.12 -2.09 4.51
C ALA A 42 -3.94 -3.46 5.17
N ASN A 43 -4.54 -4.51 4.59
CA ASN A 43 -4.39 -5.87 5.10
C ASN A 43 -2.94 -6.33 5.06
N LYS A 44 -2.21 -6.04 3.98
CA LYS A 44 -0.78 -6.38 3.90
C LYS A 44 0.05 -5.64 4.95
N ALA A 45 -0.23 -4.36 5.20
CA ALA A 45 0.46 -3.60 6.23
C ALA A 45 0.19 -4.19 7.63
N THR A 46 -1.06 -4.55 7.93
CA THR A 46 -1.43 -5.22 9.18
C THR A 46 -0.73 -6.57 9.33
N GLU A 47 -0.75 -7.42 8.30
CA GLU A 47 -0.08 -8.73 8.33
C GLU A 47 1.44 -8.60 8.59
N GLU A 48 2.11 -7.62 7.98
CA GLU A 48 3.53 -7.39 8.24
C GLU A 48 3.77 -6.83 9.65
N MET A 49 2.88 -5.98 10.16
CA MET A 49 2.95 -5.48 11.53
C MET A 49 2.79 -6.61 12.55
N ASP A 50 1.85 -7.52 12.33
CA ASP A 50 1.63 -8.70 13.18
C ASP A 50 2.87 -9.60 13.19
N LYS A 51 3.50 -9.83 12.03
CA LYS A 51 4.77 -10.58 11.96
C LYS A 51 5.90 -9.91 12.73
N LEU A 52 6.01 -8.59 12.64
CA LEU A 52 7.01 -7.83 13.39
C LEU A 52 6.72 -7.88 14.89
N TRP A 53 5.45 -7.80 15.28
CA TRP A 53 5.00 -7.92 16.66
C TRP A 53 5.44 -9.25 17.27
N ASP A 54 5.17 -10.35 16.58
CA ASP A 54 5.56 -11.69 17.01
C ASP A 54 7.10 -11.86 17.02
N ALA A 55 7.78 -11.43 15.95
CA ALA A 55 9.23 -11.58 15.82
C ALA A 55 10.03 -10.82 16.88
N ASN A 56 9.52 -9.67 17.33
CA ASN A 56 10.17 -8.84 18.33
C ASN A 56 9.66 -9.11 19.76
N ASN A 57 8.74 -10.08 19.96
CA ASN A 57 8.07 -10.35 21.24
C ASN A 57 7.46 -9.09 21.87
N TRP A 58 6.89 -8.23 21.05
CA TRP A 58 6.21 -7.04 21.54
C TRP A 58 5.01 -7.42 22.40
N ASN A 59 4.75 -6.62 23.41
CA ASN A 59 3.71 -6.86 24.40
C ASN A 59 3.03 -5.54 24.79
N ASN A 60 2.12 -5.60 25.76
CA ASN A 60 1.45 -4.40 26.27
C ASN A 60 2.43 -3.33 26.76
N ASP A 61 3.57 -3.70 27.33
CA ASP A 61 4.58 -2.73 27.80
C ASP A 61 5.20 -1.97 26.62
N THR A 62 5.40 -2.65 25.48
CA THR A 62 5.87 -2.00 24.23
C THR A 62 4.82 -1.01 23.72
N MET A 63 3.53 -1.35 23.81
CA MET A 63 2.44 -0.46 23.42
C MET A 63 2.36 0.77 24.32
N GLU A 64 2.48 0.58 25.65
CA GLU A 64 2.49 1.68 26.62
C GLU A 64 3.67 2.62 26.40
N GLN A 65 4.85 2.08 26.06
CA GLN A 65 6.02 2.89 25.73
C GLN A 65 5.77 3.78 24.50
N TRP A 66 5.22 3.22 23.41
CA TRP A 66 4.96 4.00 22.19
C TRP A 66 3.88 5.07 22.38
N LEU A 67 2.84 4.77 23.17
CA LEU A 67 1.80 5.75 23.51
C LEU A 67 2.34 6.89 24.36
N GLY A 68 3.30 6.61 25.26
CA GLY A 68 3.99 7.61 26.07
C GLY A 68 5.02 8.44 25.32
N GLU A 69 5.60 7.93 24.22
CA GLU A 69 6.48 8.69 23.32
C GLU A 69 5.71 9.63 22.38
N ALA A 70 4.43 9.36 22.13
CA ALA A 70 3.55 10.17 21.29
C ALA A 70 2.88 11.35 22.03
N SER A 71 3.09 11.48 23.35
CA SER A 71 2.57 12.54 24.22
C SER A 71 3.63 13.57 24.59
#